data_AF-A0AAN7PPA8-F1
#
_entry.id   AF-A0AAN7PPA8-F1
#
_cell.length_a   1.000
_cell.length_b   1.000
_cell.length_c   1.000
_cell.angle_alpha   90.00
_cell.angle_beta   90.00
_cell.angle_gamma   90.00
#
_symmetry.space_group_name_H-M   'P 1'
#
loop_
_entity.id
_entity.type
_entity.pdbx_description
1 polymer ?
#
loop_
_entity_poly.entity_id
_entity_poly.type
_entity_poly.pdbx_seq_one_letter_code
_entity_poly.pdbx_strand_id
1 'polypeptide(L)'
;MTKLNKTIIPIFYDVTPGDVKLKTNLYVNSLKAHEDKVDKPVTEWREALKHAGGRSGRELNQAGFVKFCMDIAAEVVKELKTREKLITESLVEDKDRVEAIKSLLDMDSIDVRFVGIHGMGGVGKTTLAKVIFNEFIGRFEHCSFVDGIQKLSRTEPTKLQRKLLGSLIKSNIKIPDTDDGVKHIKDLLAAKKVLIVLDDVDQREQIQ
;
A
#
# COMPACT_ATOMS: atom_id res chain seq x y z
N MET A 1 -15.50 -8.53 -8.51
CA MET A 1 -14.74 -8.34 -7.26
C MET A 1 -13.53 -7.45 -7.52
N THR A 2 -13.53 -6.23 -6.98
CA THR A 2 -12.41 -5.29 -7.03
C THR A 2 -11.21 -5.89 -6.31
N LYS A 3 -10.07 -6.06 -7.02
CA LYS A 3 -8.80 -6.48 -6.40
C LYS A 3 -8.33 -5.39 -5.43
N LEU A 4 -8.66 -5.53 -4.15
CA LEU A 4 -8.00 -4.81 -3.07
C LEU A 4 -6.51 -5.17 -3.12
N ASN A 5 -5.65 -4.20 -3.46
CA ASN A 5 -4.20 -4.39 -3.49
C ASN A 5 -3.60 -4.27 -2.07
N LYS A 6 -4.20 -4.98 -1.13
CA LYS A 6 -3.71 -5.12 0.24
C LYS A 6 -3.00 -6.46 0.38
N THR A 7 -1.88 -6.47 1.10
CA THR A 7 -1.27 -7.71 1.56
C THR A 7 -2.24 -8.38 2.52
N ILE A 8 -2.68 -9.60 2.20
CA ILE A 8 -3.52 -10.42 3.07
C ILE A 8 -2.70 -11.61 3.49
N ILE A 9 -2.56 -11.82 4.80
CA ILE A 9 -1.88 -12.97 5.40
C ILE A 9 -2.96 -13.79 6.11
N PRO A 10 -3.48 -14.87 5.49
CA PRO A 10 -4.45 -15.73 6.14
C PRO A 10 -3.82 -16.48 7.33
N ILE A 11 -4.55 -16.52 8.44
CA ILE A 11 -4.24 -17.33 9.61
C ILE A 11 -5.35 -18.37 9.74
N PHE A 12 -5.00 -19.64 9.63
CA PHE A 12 -5.93 -20.76 9.75
C PHE A 12 -5.82 -21.34 11.16
N TYR A 13 -6.69 -20.89 12.05
CA TYR A 13 -6.68 -21.28 13.47
C TYR A 13 -7.61 -22.46 13.71
N ASP A 14 -7.05 -23.60 14.16
CA ASP A 14 -7.76 -24.87 14.36
C ASP A 14 -8.58 -25.34 13.14
N VAL A 15 -8.20 -24.89 11.95
CA VAL A 15 -8.77 -25.27 10.66
C VAL A 15 -7.66 -25.37 9.62
N THR A 16 -7.91 -26.13 8.56
CA THR A 16 -7.00 -26.23 7.42
C THR A 16 -7.45 -25.32 6.27
N PRO A 17 -6.55 -24.95 5.34
CA PRO A 17 -6.94 -24.31 4.08
C PRO A 17 -7.94 -25.15 3.27
N GLY A 18 -7.94 -26.48 3.44
CA GLY A 18 -8.90 -27.38 2.81
C GLY A 18 -10.32 -27.15 3.31
N ASP A 19 -10.48 -26.98 4.62
CA ASP A 19 -11.77 -26.64 5.23
C ASP A 19 -12.31 -25.33 4.66
N VAL A 20 -11.48 -24.27 4.66
CA VAL A 20 -11.86 -22.95 4.16
C VAL A 20 -12.15 -22.96 2.65
N LYS A 21 -11.46 -23.81 1.87
CA LYS A 21 -11.75 -24.03 0.44
C LYS A 21 -13.05 -24.79 0.18
N LEU A 22 -13.81 -25.13 1.22
CA LEU A 22 -15.02 -25.93 1.13
C LEU A 22 -14.76 -27.35 0.60
N LYS A 23 -13.56 -27.90 0.84
CA LYS A 23 -13.23 -29.29 0.51
C LYS A 23 -13.72 -30.27 1.58
N THR A 24 -14.11 -29.77 2.73
CA THR A 24 -14.68 -30.54 3.85
C THR A 24 -16.06 -30.00 4.20
N ASN A 25 -16.79 -30.76 5.02
CA ASN A 25 -18.14 -30.40 5.42
C ASN A 25 -18.20 -29.32 6.51
N LEU A 26 -17.06 -28.91 7.09
CA LEU A 26 -17.00 -27.99 8.25
C LEU A 26 -17.72 -26.67 7.96
N TYR A 27 -17.27 -25.94 6.94
CA TYR A 27 -17.89 -24.69 6.51
C TYR A 27 -19.09 -24.90 5.59
N VAL A 28 -19.14 -25.99 4.83
CA VAL A 28 -20.27 -26.29 3.93
C VAL A 28 -21.57 -26.45 4.72
N ASN A 29 -21.56 -27.19 5.83
CA ASN A 29 -22.74 -27.38 6.67
C ASN A 29 -23.17 -26.08 7.34
N SER A 30 -22.20 -25.29 7.82
CA SER A 30 -22.45 -23.99 8.45
C SER A 30 -23.09 -22.99 7.49
N LEU A 31 -22.62 -22.95 6.24
CA LEU A 31 -23.18 -22.11 5.18
C LEU A 31 -24.60 -22.52 4.79
N LYS A 32 -24.87 -23.83 4.66
CA LYS A 32 -26.22 -24.34 4.38
C LYS A 32 -27.21 -23.97 5.48
N ALA A 33 -26.82 -24.19 6.74
CA ALA A 33 -27.66 -23.84 7.89
C ALA A 33 -27.95 -22.32 7.99
N HIS A 34 -27.09 -21.47 7.44
CA HIS A 34 -27.34 -20.03 7.34
C HIS A 34 -28.31 -19.69 6.20
N GLU A 35 -28.11 -20.29 5.04
CA GLU A 35 -28.97 -20.15 3.86
C GLU A 35 -30.42 -20.55 4.19
N ASP A 36 -30.61 -21.65 4.91
CA ASP A 36 -31.92 -22.16 5.36
C ASP A 36 -32.63 -21.20 6.35
N LYS A 37 -31.87 -20.38 7.09
CA LYS A 37 -32.41 -19.47 8.12
C LYS A 37 -32.70 -18.06 7.61
N VAL A 38 -31.92 -17.59 6.63
CA VAL A 38 -31.88 -16.17 6.27
C VAL A 38 -32.49 -15.91 4.89
N ASP A 39 -32.84 -16.97 4.13
CA ASP A 39 -33.33 -16.90 2.75
C ASP A 39 -32.51 -15.92 1.89
N LYS A 40 -31.18 -15.95 2.12
CA LYS A 40 -30.21 -15.14 1.40
C LYS A 40 -29.16 -16.07 0.79
N PRO A 41 -28.86 -15.89 -0.50
CA PRO A 41 -27.85 -16.70 -1.17
C PRO A 41 -26.47 -16.43 -0.55
N VAL A 42 -25.76 -17.51 -0.20
CA VAL A 42 -24.40 -17.42 0.37
C VAL A 42 -23.30 -17.57 -0.70
N THR A 43 -23.66 -17.43 -1.98
CA THR A 43 -22.77 -17.65 -3.14
C THR A 43 -21.52 -16.78 -3.07
N GLU A 44 -21.65 -15.50 -2.73
CA GLU A 44 -20.51 -14.58 -2.61
C GLU A 44 -19.55 -15.01 -1.50
N TRP A 45 -20.08 -15.53 -0.39
CA TRP A 45 -19.27 -16.01 0.72
C TRP A 45 -18.54 -17.30 0.36
N ARG A 46 -19.20 -18.20 -0.38
CA ARG A 46 -18.56 -19.42 -0.90
C ARG A 46 -17.34 -19.08 -1.76
N GLU A 47 -17.48 -18.10 -2.66
CA GLU A 47 -16.38 -17.66 -3.51
C GLU A 47 -15.29 -16.93 -2.72
N ALA A 48 -15.66 -16.06 -1.77
CA ALA A 48 -14.70 -15.39 -0.89
C ALA A 48 -13.88 -16.39 -0.05
N LEU A 49 -14.51 -17.42 0.50
CA LEU A 49 -13.85 -18.48 1.28
C LEU A 49 -12.88 -19.29 0.42
N LYS A 50 -13.28 -19.72 -0.78
CA LYS A 50 -12.39 -20.39 -1.73
C LYS A 50 -11.17 -19.53 -2.07
N HIS A 51 -11.37 -18.23 -2.29
CA HIS A 51 -10.30 -17.28 -2.58
C HIS A 51 -9.36 -17.09 -1.38
N ALA A 52 -9.90 -16.97 -0.17
CA ALA A 52 -9.14 -16.81 1.06
C ALA A 52 -8.31 -18.08 1.38
N GLY A 53 -8.92 -19.26 1.33
CA GLY A 53 -8.22 -20.53 1.53
C GLY A 53 -7.20 -20.82 0.41
N GLY A 54 -7.42 -20.28 -0.79
CA GLY A 54 -6.50 -20.35 -1.94
C GLY A 54 -5.17 -19.65 -1.74
N ARG A 55 -5.08 -18.70 -0.80
CA ARG A 55 -3.87 -17.93 -0.52
C ARG A 55 -2.92 -18.70 0.38
N SER A 56 -1.61 -18.51 0.18
CA SER A 56 -0.60 -18.96 1.12
C SER A 56 -0.83 -18.27 2.46
N GLY A 57 -1.03 -19.05 3.52
CA GLY A 57 -1.23 -18.57 4.88
C GLY A 57 -0.55 -19.50 5.88
N ARG A 58 -0.74 -19.23 7.17
CA ARG A 58 -0.13 -20.03 8.24
C ARG A 58 -1.21 -20.79 9.01
N GLU A 59 -0.99 -22.08 9.20
CA GLU A 59 -1.82 -22.93 10.05
C GLU A 59 -1.33 -22.82 11.48
N LEU A 60 -2.26 -22.62 12.41
CA LEU A 60 -1.99 -22.58 13.84
C LEU A 60 -2.90 -23.59 14.52
N ASN A 61 -2.29 -24.57 15.20
CA ASN A 61 -2.96 -25.40 16.18
C ASN A 61 -2.73 -24.81 17.58
N GLN A 62 -3.46 -25.30 18.59
CA GLN A 62 -3.42 -24.77 19.96
C GLN A 62 -2.01 -24.67 20.59
N ALA A 63 -1.02 -25.42 20.10
CA ALA A 63 0.35 -25.32 20.58
C ALA A 63 1.10 -24.11 19.98
N GLY A 64 1.76 -23.31 20.84
CA GLY A 64 2.64 -22.24 20.37
C GLY A 64 1.93 -20.93 19.98
N PHE A 65 0.67 -20.75 20.37
CA PHE A 65 -0.13 -19.54 20.09
C PHE A 65 0.62 -18.24 20.39
N VAL A 66 1.22 -18.13 21.59
CA VAL A 66 1.94 -16.91 22.01
C VAL A 66 3.09 -16.58 21.06
N LYS A 67 3.93 -17.58 20.73
CA LYS A 67 5.06 -17.40 19.82
C LYS A 67 4.57 -17.03 18.42
N PHE A 68 3.53 -17.70 17.94
CA PHE A 68 2.93 -17.41 16.65
C PHE A 68 2.43 -15.96 16.57
N CYS A 69 1.73 -15.47 17.59
CA CYS A 69 1.25 -14.09 17.64
C CYS A 69 2.42 -13.10 17.60
N MET A 70 3.51 -13.35 18.33
CA MET A 70 4.71 -12.51 18.29
C MET A 70 5.35 -12.50 16.89
N ASP A 71 5.50 -13.66 16.26
CA ASP A 71 6.10 -13.79 14.94
C ASP A 71 5.27 -13.06 13.86
N ILE A 72 3.93 -13.20 13.90
CA ILE A 72 3.03 -12.48 12.99
C ILE A 72 3.08 -10.97 13.25
N ALA A 73 3.06 -10.54 14.51
CA ALA A 73 3.16 -9.12 14.84
C ALA A 73 4.48 -8.52 14.34
N ALA A 74 5.59 -9.23 14.54
CA ALA A 74 6.91 -8.81 14.05
C ALA A 74 6.96 -8.74 12.51
N GLU A 75 6.37 -9.71 11.82
CA GLU A 75 6.27 -9.74 10.35
C GLU A 75 5.45 -8.55 9.83
N VAL A 76 4.29 -8.28 10.42
CA VAL A 76 3.44 -7.14 10.07
C VAL A 76 4.16 -5.82 10.33
N VAL A 77 4.80 -5.67 11.50
CA VAL A 77 5.57 -4.47 11.84
C VAL A 77 6.73 -4.25 10.87
N LYS A 78 7.46 -5.32 10.50
CA LYS A 78 8.55 -5.23 9.53
C LYS A 78 8.04 -4.77 8.16
N GLU A 79 6.94 -5.34 7.69
CA GLU A 79 6.30 -4.94 6.41
C GLU A 79 5.80 -3.50 6.41
N LEU A 80 5.38 -2.98 7.57
CA LEU A 80 4.99 -1.57 7.74
C LEU A 80 6.24 -0.67 7.78
N LYS A 81 7.22 -0.96 8.64
CA LYS A 81 8.46 -0.18 8.80
C LYS A 81 9.30 -0.11 7.53
N THR A 82 9.31 -1.15 6.69
CA THR A 82 10.03 -1.13 5.40
C THR A 82 9.49 -0.05 4.46
N ARG A 83 8.25 0.40 4.66
CA ARG A 83 7.62 1.44 3.84
C ARG A 83 7.87 2.84 4.40
N GLU A 84 8.04 2.97 5.71
CA GLU A 84 8.31 4.25 6.37
C GLU A 84 9.66 4.83 5.99
N LYS A 85 9.74 6.15 5.92
CA LYS A 85 10.97 6.92 5.75
C LYS A 85 11.55 7.26 7.12
N LEU A 86 12.88 7.17 7.22
CA LEU A 86 13.59 7.62 8.42
C LEU A 86 13.41 9.13 8.60
N ILE A 87 12.97 9.49 9.79
CA ILE A 87 12.81 10.86 10.26
C ILE A 87 13.68 10.97 11.52
N THR A 88 14.56 11.96 11.58
CA THR A 88 15.35 12.23 12.80
C THR A 88 14.42 12.76 13.89
N GLU A 89 14.52 12.20 15.11
CA GLU A 89 13.62 12.42 16.25
C GLU A 89 13.50 13.87 16.75
N SER A 90 14.25 14.83 16.19
CA SER A 90 14.25 16.23 16.64
C SER A 90 13.22 17.13 15.94
N LEU A 91 12.07 16.59 15.55
CA LEU A 91 10.99 17.41 15.02
C LEU A 91 9.98 17.63 16.13
N VAL A 92 9.96 18.86 16.64
CA VAL A 92 8.74 19.41 17.21
C VAL A 92 7.69 19.25 16.12
N GLU A 93 6.78 18.28 16.28
CA GLU A 93 5.70 18.01 15.34
C GLU A 93 4.99 19.34 15.09
N ASP A 94 5.20 19.93 13.92
CA ASP A 94 4.47 21.10 13.46
C ASP A 94 3.09 20.61 13.04
N LYS A 95 2.28 20.21 14.04
CA LYS A 95 0.97 19.58 13.89
C LYS A 95 0.06 20.43 13.02
N ASP A 96 0.17 21.75 13.13
CA ASP A 96 -0.62 22.69 12.34
C ASP A 96 -0.31 22.57 10.83
N ARG A 97 0.97 22.49 10.45
CA ARG A 97 1.36 22.28 9.05
C ARG A 97 0.95 20.91 8.55
N VAL A 98 1.05 19.89 9.39
CA VAL A 98 0.59 18.54 9.06
C VAL A 98 -0.90 18.56 8.76
N GLU A 99 -1.73 19.06 9.68
CA GLU A 99 -3.18 19.18 9.51
C GLU A 99 -3.59 20.04 8.31
N ALA A 100 -2.87 21.13 8.04
CA ALA A 100 -3.11 21.94 6.84
C ALA A 100 -2.91 21.12 5.56
N ILE A 101 -1.83 20.33 5.47
CA ILE A 101 -1.61 19.44 4.32
C ILE A 101 -2.68 18.35 4.25
N LYS A 102 -3.11 17.78 5.39
CA LYS A 102 -4.21 16.80 5.41
C LYS A 102 -5.49 17.37 4.82
N SER A 103 -5.84 18.59 5.21
CA SER A 103 -7.01 19.29 4.70
C SER A 103 -6.91 19.54 3.19
N LEU A 104 -5.72 19.87 2.67
CA LEU A 104 -5.50 20.07 1.23
C LEU A 104 -5.56 18.77 0.44
N LEU A 105 -5.09 17.66 1.02
CA LEU A 105 -5.12 16.35 0.38
C LEU A 105 -6.55 15.79 0.26
N ASP A 106 -7.47 16.20 1.15
CA ASP A 106 -8.89 15.83 1.10
C ASP A 106 -9.06 14.31 0.91
N MET A 107 -8.59 13.56 1.91
CA MET A 107 -8.28 12.13 1.80
C MET A 107 -9.47 11.20 1.47
N ASP A 108 -10.68 11.71 1.62
CA ASP A 108 -11.93 11.00 1.36
C ASP A 108 -12.50 11.32 -0.03
N SER A 109 -11.90 12.26 -0.76
CA SER A 109 -12.17 12.48 -2.18
C SER A 109 -11.65 11.35 -3.07
N ILE A 110 -12.31 11.18 -4.22
CA ILE A 110 -11.97 10.21 -5.27
C ILE A 110 -11.10 10.89 -6.36
N ASP A 111 -10.92 12.20 -6.30
CA ASP A 111 -10.20 12.98 -7.31
C ASP A 111 -8.67 12.89 -7.18
N VAL A 112 -7.97 13.29 -8.25
CA VAL A 112 -6.52 13.49 -8.24
C VAL A 112 -6.20 14.88 -7.69
N ARG A 113 -5.38 14.93 -6.63
CA ARG A 113 -4.95 16.18 -5.98
C ARG A 113 -3.44 16.37 -6.09
N PHE A 114 -3.02 17.60 -6.34
CA PHE A 114 -1.62 18.02 -6.32
C PHE A 114 -1.43 19.07 -5.23
N VAL A 115 -0.48 18.83 -4.32
CA VAL A 115 -0.14 19.75 -3.23
C VAL A 115 1.35 20.12 -3.36
N GLY A 116 1.63 21.41 -3.52
CA GLY A 116 2.98 21.94 -3.58
C GLY A 116 3.47 22.40 -2.21
N ILE A 117 4.64 21.93 -1.78
CA ILE A 117 5.33 22.41 -0.57
C ILE A 117 6.52 23.26 -1.02
N HIS A 118 6.45 24.58 -0.81
CA HIS A 118 7.50 25.52 -1.21
C HIS A 118 7.94 26.40 -0.03
N GLY A 119 9.08 27.07 -0.20
CA GLY A 119 9.68 27.92 0.85
C GLY A 119 11.20 27.91 0.80
N MET A 120 11.82 28.71 1.67
CA MET A 120 13.28 28.87 1.74
C MET A 120 14.03 27.53 1.95
N GLY A 121 15.30 27.50 1.55
CA GLY A 121 16.20 26.37 1.85
C GLY A 121 16.34 26.16 3.36
N GLY A 122 16.49 24.91 3.80
CA GLY A 122 16.71 24.58 5.21
C GLY A 122 15.48 24.61 6.13
N VAL A 123 14.33 25.12 5.67
CA VAL A 123 13.10 25.23 6.51
C VAL A 123 12.42 23.88 6.84
N GLY A 124 12.95 22.76 6.32
CA GLY A 124 12.43 21.41 6.63
C GLY A 124 11.34 20.88 5.69
N LYS A 125 11.22 21.38 4.45
CA LYS A 125 10.20 20.92 3.47
C LYS A 125 10.24 19.41 3.21
N THR A 126 11.42 18.89 2.88
CA THR A 126 11.65 17.44 2.67
C THR A 126 11.29 16.64 3.91
N THR A 127 11.55 17.19 5.09
CA THR A 127 11.24 16.56 6.36
C THR A 127 9.72 16.50 6.60
N LEU A 128 9.00 17.61 6.37
CA LEU A 128 7.55 17.65 6.42
C LEU A 128 6.92 16.67 5.42
N ALA A 129 7.46 16.59 4.20
CA ALA A 129 7.00 15.64 3.19
C ALA A 129 7.18 14.17 3.63
N LYS A 130 8.26 13.85 4.36
CA LYS A 130 8.47 12.51 4.95
C LYS A 130 7.47 12.22 6.08
N VAL A 131 7.18 13.19 6.94
CA VAL A 131 6.15 13.05 8.00
C VAL A 131 4.81 12.70 7.39
N ILE A 132 4.35 13.50 6.42
CA ILE A 132 3.10 13.27 5.67
C ILE A 132 3.10 11.91 4.98
N PHE A 133 4.21 11.55 4.33
CA PHE A 133 4.32 10.26 3.64
C PHE A 133 4.14 9.07 4.61
N ASN A 134 4.83 9.10 5.75
CA ASN A 134 4.74 8.05 6.77
C ASN A 134 3.36 7.96 7.39
N GLU A 135 2.72 9.11 7.65
CA GLU A 135 1.38 9.14 8.20
C GLU A 135 0.34 8.52 7.27
N PHE A 136 0.51 8.69 5.96
CA PHE A 136 -0.49 8.27 4.98
C PHE A 136 -0.19 6.98 4.23
N ILE A 137 1.01 6.40 4.35
CA ILE A 137 1.40 5.21 3.59
C ILE A 137 0.44 4.02 3.74
N GLY A 138 -0.23 3.89 4.89
CA GLY A 138 -1.21 2.83 5.15
C GLY A 138 -2.59 3.04 4.49
N ARG A 139 -2.89 4.25 4.00
CA ARG A 139 -4.20 4.61 3.42
C ARG A 139 -4.26 4.48 1.89
N PHE A 140 -3.13 4.23 1.23
CA PHE A 140 -3.02 4.10 -0.22
C PHE A 140 -2.62 2.68 -0.63
N GLU A 141 -3.02 2.25 -1.84
CA GLU A 141 -2.64 0.94 -2.39
C GLU A 141 -1.16 0.90 -2.75
N HIS A 142 -0.65 2.01 -3.30
CA HIS A 142 0.75 2.17 -3.67
C HIS A 142 1.27 3.51 -3.18
N CYS A 143 2.53 3.53 -2.74
CA CYS A 143 3.18 4.73 -2.25
C CYS A 143 4.58 4.83 -2.83
N SER A 144 4.98 6.03 -3.25
CA SER A 144 6.33 6.32 -3.70
C SER A 144 6.83 7.63 -3.12
N PHE A 145 8.08 7.60 -2.67
CA PHE A 145 8.82 8.80 -2.32
C PHE A 145 10.07 8.83 -3.18
N VAL A 146 10.14 9.82 -4.05
CA VAL A 146 11.21 9.96 -5.03
C VAL A 146 11.99 11.22 -4.72
N ASP A 147 13.19 11.05 -4.16
CA ASP A 147 14.14 12.13 -3.93
C ASP A 147 15.06 12.41 -5.12
N GLY A 148 15.63 13.62 -5.13
CA GLY A 148 16.64 14.07 -6.10
C GLY A 148 16.09 14.27 -7.50
N ILE A 149 14.84 14.73 -7.63
CA ILE A 149 14.18 14.96 -8.92
C ILE A 149 14.96 15.97 -9.77
N GLN A 150 15.42 17.07 -9.17
CA GLN A 150 16.23 18.10 -9.84
C GLN A 150 17.37 17.50 -10.66
N LYS A 151 18.12 16.57 -10.07
CA LYS A 151 19.29 15.95 -10.71
C LYS A 151 18.88 14.86 -11.71
N LEU A 152 18.04 13.92 -11.28
CA LEU A 152 17.74 12.71 -12.05
C LEU A 152 16.94 12.99 -13.31
N SER A 153 16.04 13.97 -13.28
CA SER A 153 15.23 14.36 -14.45
C SER A 153 16.07 14.83 -15.63
N ARG A 154 17.21 15.49 -15.37
CA ARG A 154 18.09 16.05 -16.40
C ARG A 154 19.07 15.03 -16.97
N THR A 155 19.58 14.13 -16.12
CA THR A 155 20.68 13.24 -16.52
C THR A 155 20.24 11.83 -16.84
N GLU A 156 19.20 11.32 -16.17
CA GLU A 156 18.81 9.90 -16.24
C GLU A 156 17.28 9.71 -16.08
N PRO A 157 16.44 10.22 -17.01
CA PRO A 157 14.98 10.16 -16.88
C PRO A 157 14.44 8.73 -16.77
N THR A 158 15.04 7.75 -17.46
CA THR A 158 14.66 6.34 -17.34
C THR A 158 14.98 5.77 -15.96
N LYS A 159 16.04 6.23 -15.29
CA LYS A 159 16.36 5.84 -13.92
C LYS A 159 15.37 6.43 -12.93
N LEU A 160 14.91 7.66 -13.16
CA LEU A 160 13.85 8.28 -12.39
C LEU A 160 12.54 7.46 -12.49
N GLN A 161 12.13 7.09 -13.71
CA GLN A 161 10.96 6.25 -13.93
C GLN A 161 11.10 4.86 -13.28
N ARG A 162 12.28 4.22 -13.38
CA ARG A 162 12.54 2.94 -12.70
C ARG A 162 12.44 3.08 -11.18
N LYS A 163 12.92 4.19 -10.61
CA LYS A 163 12.84 4.45 -9.17
C LYS A 163 11.39 4.63 -8.72
N LEU A 164 10.61 5.42 -9.45
CA LEU A 164 9.18 5.60 -9.21
C LEU A 164 8.44 4.25 -9.28
N LEU A 165 8.52 3.56 -10.41
CA LEU A 165 7.81 2.30 -10.63
C LEU A 165 8.27 1.17 -9.70
N GLY A 166 9.58 1.05 -9.45
CA GLY A 166 10.13 0.05 -8.54
C GLY A 166 9.63 0.23 -7.11
N SER A 167 9.48 1.47 -6.65
CA SER A 167 8.89 1.75 -5.34
C SER A 167 7.39 1.47 -5.26
N LEU A 168 6.64 1.74 -6.34
CA LEU A 168 5.19 1.51 -6.38
C LEU A 168 4.84 0.01 -6.48
N ILE A 169 5.54 -0.75 -7.31
CA ILE A 169 5.21 -2.15 -7.62
C ILE A 169 6.04 -3.13 -6.76
N LYS A 170 7.09 -2.65 -6.08
CA LYS A 170 8.05 -3.46 -5.32
C LYS A 170 8.70 -4.56 -6.19
N SER A 171 8.92 -4.29 -7.47
CA SER A 171 9.54 -5.21 -8.42
C SER A 171 10.54 -4.50 -9.32
N ASN A 172 11.50 -5.25 -9.86
CA ASN A 172 12.44 -4.73 -10.85
C ASN A 172 11.77 -4.72 -12.23
N ILE A 173 11.43 -3.53 -12.71
CA ILE A 173 10.84 -3.34 -14.03
C ILE A 173 11.94 -2.92 -15.01
N LYS A 174 11.97 -3.60 -16.16
CA LYS A 174 12.79 -3.17 -17.30
C LYS A 174 12.05 -2.03 -18.01
N ILE A 175 12.73 -0.91 -18.12
CA ILE A 175 12.25 0.27 -18.85
C ILE A 175 13.27 0.51 -19.96
N PRO A 176 12.98 0.06 -21.20
CA PRO A 176 13.89 0.19 -22.34
C PRO A 176 14.18 1.65 -22.67
N ASP A 177 13.14 2.49 -22.63
CA ASP A 177 13.20 3.91 -22.90
C ASP A 177 12.15 4.70 -22.09
N THR A 178 12.17 6.02 -22.26
CA THR A 178 11.31 6.93 -21.50
C THR A 178 9.82 6.73 -21.82
N ASP A 179 9.47 6.40 -23.07
CA ASP A 179 8.08 6.29 -23.50
C ASP A 179 7.42 5.04 -22.91
N ASP A 180 8.15 3.92 -22.90
CA ASP A 180 7.75 2.71 -22.18
C ASP A 180 7.56 2.98 -20.69
N GLY A 181 8.46 3.76 -20.08
CA GLY A 181 8.34 4.17 -18.69
C GLY A 181 7.07 4.97 -18.42
N VAL A 182 6.75 5.94 -19.29
CA VAL A 182 5.50 6.74 -19.19
C VAL A 182 4.28 5.84 -19.31
N LYS A 183 4.28 4.90 -20.27
CA LYS A 183 3.18 3.96 -20.45
C LYS A 183 2.94 3.11 -19.20
N HIS A 184 3.99 2.53 -18.64
CA HIS A 184 3.91 1.75 -17.41
C HIS A 184 3.38 2.56 -16.22
N ILE A 185 3.81 3.83 -16.08
CA ILE A 185 3.29 4.72 -15.04
C ILE A 185 1.80 4.97 -15.25
N LYS A 186 1.38 5.34 -16.47
CA LYS A 186 -0.04 5.58 -16.78
C LYS A 186 -0.91 4.37 -16.48
N ASP A 187 -0.50 3.19 -16.93
CA ASP A 187 -1.24 1.94 -16.72
C ASP A 187 -1.38 1.61 -15.23
N LEU A 188 -0.33 1.85 -14.44
CA LEU A 188 -0.36 1.62 -13.00
C LEU A 188 -1.27 2.60 -12.25
N LEU A 189 -1.25 3.89 -12.63
CA LEU A 189 -2.00 4.94 -11.93
C LEU A 189 -3.49 4.96 -12.31
N ALA A 190 -3.89 4.44 -13.48
CA ALA A 190 -5.24 4.59 -14.04
C ALA A 190 -6.39 4.10 -13.16
N ALA A 191 -6.16 3.14 -12.25
CA ALA A 191 -7.23 2.54 -11.44
C ALA A 191 -6.83 2.29 -9.98
N LYS A 192 -5.82 3.02 -9.48
CA LYS A 192 -5.21 2.78 -8.17
C LYS A 192 -5.23 4.02 -7.31
N LYS A 193 -5.53 3.85 -6.02
CA LYS A 193 -5.33 4.90 -5.03
C LYS A 193 -3.84 4.98 -4.69
N VAL A 194 -3.13 5.97 -5.24
CA VAL A 194 -1.66 6.10 -5.14
C VAL A 194 -1.24 7.39 -4.45
N LEU A 195 -0.24 7.32 -3.56
CA LEU A 195 0.45 8.48 -2.99
C LEU A 195 1.85 8.61 -3.59
N ILE A 196 2.16 9.75 -4.20
CA ILE A 196 3.49 10.03 -4.74
C ILE A 196 3.99 11.33 -4.12
N VAL A 197 5.20 11.27 -3.54
CA VAL A 197 5.95 12.44 -3.10
C VAL A 197 7.16 12.60 -4.01
N LEU A 198 7.22 13.74 -4.69
CA LEU A 198 8.34 14.16 -5.53
C LEU A 198 9.13 15.22 -4.74
N ASP A 199 10.32 14.86 -4.27
CA ASP A 199 11.18 15.73 -3.49
C ASP A 199 12.23 16.39 -4.38
N ASP A 200 12.53 17.66 -4.10
CA ASP A 200 13.48 18.48 -4.85
C ASP A 200 13.07 18.73 -6.32
N VAL A 201 11.80 19.11 -6.53
CA VAL A 201 11.27 19.58 -7.82
C VAL A 201 11.59 21.06 -7.98
N ASP A 202 12.22 21.44 -9.09
CA ASP A 202 12.65 22.82 -9.39
C ASP A 202 12.19 23.34 -10.76
N GLN A 203 11.57 22.50 -11.57
CA GLN A 203 11.10 22.83 -12.92
C GLN A 203 9.73 22.22 -13.19
N ARG A 204 8.90 22.88 -14.01
CA ARG A 204 7.53 22.43 -14.29
C ARG A 204 7.50 21.15 -15.11
N GLU A 205 8.48 20.97 -15.98
CA GLU A 205 8.62 19.83 -16.89
C GLU A 205 8.84 18.52 -16.12
N GLN A 206 9.22 18.58 -14.84
CA GLN A 206 9.42 17.41 -13.97
C GLN A 206 8.09 16.81 -13.47
N ILE A 207 6.99 17.55 -13.59
CA ILE A 207 5.65 17.14 -13.13
C ILE A 207 4.61 17.08 -14.26
N GLN A 208 5.02 17.37 -15.50
CA GLN A 208 4.17 17.34 -16.70
C GLN A 208 4.26 16.03 -17.46
#